data_AF-A0A671E5T4-F1
#
_entry.id   AF-A0A671E5T4-F1
#
_cell.length_a   1.000
_cell.length_b   1.000
_cell.length_c   1.000
_cell.angle_alpha   90.00
_cell.angle_beta   90.00
_cell.angle_gamma   90.00
#
_symmetry.space_group_name_H-M   'P 1'
#
loop_
_entity.id
_entity.type
_entity.pdbx_description
1 polymer ?
#
loop_
_entity_poly.entity_id
_entity_poly.type
_entity_poly.pdbx_seq_one_letter_code
_entity_poly.pdbx_strand_id
1 'polypeptide(L)'
;MAAALGVRGATRRLLAAPTGRTAGLAAMSADAHLLTAEERKQVILDLKAAGWLELSERDAIYKEFSFKTFNQAFGFMSRVALQAEKMNHHPEWFNVYNKVQITLTSHDTGGLTKRDVKLAKFIEKEERYSVSGICGKNHTESSL
;
A
#
# COMPACT_ATOMS: atom_id res chain seq x y z
N MET A 1 67.38 -1.40 35.49
CA MET A 1 67.01 -2.76 35.07
C MET A 1 65.86 -3.23 35.94
N ALA A 2 64.62 -3.18 35.44
CA ALA A 2 63.46 -4.01 35.80
C ALA A 2 62.16 -3.26 35.47
N ALA A 3 61.47 -3.71 34.43
CA ALA A 3 60.17 -3.24 33.98
C ALA A 3 59.05 -3.91 34.78
N ALA A 4 57.98 -3.17 35.08
CA ALA A 4 56.72 -3.72 35.57
C ALA A 4 55.57 -3.26 34.65
N LEU A 5 54.96 -4.24 33.97
CA LEU A 5 53.83 -4.10 33.06
C LEU A 5 52.52 -3.92 33.86
N GLY A 6 51.88 -2.76 33.73
CA GLY A 6 50.57 -2.43 34.29
C GLY A 6 49.44 -2.60 33.27
N VAL A 7 48.40 -3.29 33.70
CA VAL A 7 47.22 -3.78 32.97
C VAL A 7 46.39 -2.66 32.33
N ARG A 8 46.04 -2.80 31.04
CA ARG A 8 45.10 -1.91 30.33
C ARG A 8 43.65 -2.29 30.64
N GLY A 9 42.95 -1.46 31.41
CA GLY A 9 41.51 -1.54 31.60
C GLY A 9 40.76 -1.01 30.38
N ALA A 10 39.91 -1.86 29.78
CA ALA A 10 39.03 -1.49 28.68
C ALA A 10 37.81 -0.71 29.21
N THR A 11 37.75 0.59 28.95
CA THR A 11 36.56 1.40 29.21
C THR A 11 35.55 1.20 28.06
N ARG A 12 34.51 0.42 28.35
CA ARG A 12 33.37 0.18 27.47
C ARG A 12 32.57 1.47 27.31
N ARG A 13 32.71 2.13 26.16
CA ARG A 13 31.84 3.25 25.75
C ARG A 13 30.41 2.73 25.58
N LEU A 14 29.48 3.13 26.45
CA LEU A 14 28.05 2.97 26.21
C LEU A 14 27.63 3.93 25.09
N LEU A 15 27.24 3.37 23.94
CA LEU A 15 26.50 4.09 22.90
C LEU A 15 25.03 4.17 23.35
N ALA A 16 24.54 5.38 23.62
CA ALA A 16 23.13 5.63 23.81
C ALA A 16 22.38 5.43 22.48
N ALA A 17 21.33 4.61 22.48
CA ALA A 17 20.46 4.41 21.33
C ALA A 17 19.52 5.63 21.16
N PRO A 18 19.21 6.07 19.92
CA PRO A 18 18.31 7.18 19.72
C PRO A 18 16.86 6.73 19.98
N THR A 19 16.21 7.38 20.93
CA THR A 19 14.76 7.32 21.14
C THR A 19 14.07 8.09 20.02
N GLY A 20 13.53 7.38 19.05
CA GLY A 20 12.72 7.97 17.97
C GLY A 20 11.77 6.95 17.38
N ARG A 21 10.63 6.70 18.05
CA ARG A 21 9.57 5.83 17.49
C ARG A 21 8.17 6.02 18.08
N THR A 22 7.85 7.17 18.68
CA THR A 22 6.51 7.40 19.25
C THR A 22 5.49 7.89 18.23
N ALA A 23 5.91 8.58 17.15
CA ALA A 23 4.98 9.13 16.16
C ALA A 23 4.27 8.06 15.29
N GLY A 24 4.85 6.86 15.15
CA GLY A 24 4.32 5.81 14.27
C GLY A 24 3.07 5.13 14.79
N LEU A 25 2.98 4.86 16.11
CA LEU A 25 1.86 4.09 16.68
C LEU A 25 0.55 4.88 16.72
N ALA A 26 0.61 6.17 17.05
CA ALA A 26 -0.59 7.01 17.18
C ALA A 26 -1.32 7.20 15.84
N ALA A 27 -0.58 7.33 14.73
CA ALA A 27 -1.17 7.48 13.40
C ALA A 27 -1.87 6.19 12.91
N MET A 28 -1.31 5.02 13.23
CA MET A 28 -1.90 3.72 12.86
C MET A 28 -3.27 3.50 13.53
N SER A 29 -3.44 3.96 14.78
CA SER A 29 -4.71 3.86 15.50
C SER A 29 -5.80 4.77 14.92
N ALA A 30 -5.45 5.96 14.44
CA ALA A 30 -6.43 6.93 13.93
C ALA A 30 -7.04 6.52 12.57
N ASP A 31 -6.32 5.73 11.78
CA ASP A 31 -6.78 5.26 10.47
C ASP A 31 -7.63 3.98 10.52
N ALA A 32 -7.67 3.32 11.68
CA ALA A 32 -8.39 2.06 11.88
C ALA A 32 -9.88 2.27 12.21
N HIS A 33 -10.33 3.48 12.53
CA HIS A 33 -11.73 3.75 12.82
C HIS A 33 -12.59 3.80 11.55
N LEU A 34 -13.85 3.35 11.69
CA LEU A 34 -14.87 3.48 10.64
C LEU A 34 -15.03 4.94 10.23
N LEU A 35 -15.25 5.15 8.93
CA LEU A 35 -15.53 6.49 8.40
C LEU A 35 -16.82 7.05 9.02
N THR A 36 -16.75 8.27 9.51
CA THR A 36 -17.96 9.00 9.94
C THR A 36 -18.85 9.32 8.74
N ALA A 37 -20.14 9.62 8.96
CA ALA A 37 -21.06 9.96 7.88
C ALA A 37 -20.57 11.15 7.02
N GLU A 38 -19.98 12.16 7.65
CA GLU A 38 -19.42 13.33 6.97
C GLU A 38 -18.18 12.99 6.15
N GLU A 39 -17.23 12.21 6.71
CA GLU A 39 -16.05 11.75 5.97
C GLU A 39 -16.44 10.85 4.78
N ARG A 40 -17.40 9.94 5.01
CA ARG A 40 -17.89 8.97 4.03
C ARG A 40 -18.52 9.68 2.84
N LYS A 41 -19.29 10.74 3.05
CA LYS A 41 -20.01 11.45 1.98
C LYS A 41 -19.07 11.92 0.86
N GLN A 42 -18.03 12.69 1.20
CA GLN A 42 -17.09 13.18 0.18
C GLN A 42 -16.23 12.06 -0.40
N VAL A 43 -15.72 11.17 0.46
CA VAL A 43 -14.86 10.06 0.03
C VAL A 43 -15.56 9.16 -0.98
N ILE A 44 -16.81 8.80 -0.72
CA ILE A 44 -17.59 7.93 -1.60
C ILE A 44 -17.90 8.61 -2.93
N LEU A 45 -18.19 9.92 -2.93
CA LEU A 45 -18.38 10.67 -4.16
C LEU A 45 -17.12 10.66 -5.03
N ASP A 46 -15.95 10.89 -4.43
CA ASP A 46 -14.66 10.87 -5.13
C ASP A 46 -14.35 9.47 -5.69
N LEU A 47 -14.59 8.42 -4.89
CA LEU A 47 -14.37 7.04 -5.30
C LEU A 47 -15.32 6.62 -6.42
N LYS A 48 -16.60 7.02 -6.36
CA LYS A 48 -17.58 6.80 -7.43
C LYS A 48 -17.20 7.51 -8.72
N ALA A 49 -16.72 8.74 -8.64
CA ALA A 49 -16.20 9.47 -9.80
C ALA A 49 -14.99 8.75 -10.44
N ALA A 50 -14.20 8.03 -9.64
CA ALA A 50 -13.13 7.17 -10.10
C ALA A 50 -13.60 5.76 -10.55
N GLY A 51 -14.90 5.47 -10.53
CA GLY A 51 -15.47 4.19 -10.99
C GLY A 51 -15.51 3.07 -9.94
N TRP A 52 -15.29 3.38 -8.66
CA TRP A 52 -15.55 2.44 -7.57
C TRP A 52 -17.05 2.38 -7.24
N LEU A 53 -17.52 1.20 -6.86
CA LEU A 53 -18.89 0.92 -6.45
C LEU A 53 -18.93 0.59 -4.96
N GLU A 54 -19.99 0.97 -4.27
CA GLU A 54 -20.28 0.44 -2.94
C GLU A 54 -21.02 -0.89 -3.10
N LEU A 55 -20.68 -1.90 -2.29
CA LEU A 55 -21.42 -3.16 -2.25
C LEU A 55 -22.67 -3.03 -1.37
N SER A 56 -23.77 -3.64 -1.78
CA SER A 56 -25.05 -3.63 -1.02
C SER A 56 -25.01 -4.53 0.21
N GLU A 57 -24.34 -5.68 0.10
CA GLU A 57 -24.36 -6.75 1.12
C GLU A 57 -23.39 -6.51 2.29
N ARG A 58 -22.41 -5.61 2.12
CA ARG A 58 -21.39 -5.32 3.14
C ARG A 58 -20.79 -3.93 2.93
N ASP A 59 -20.28 -3.31 4.01
CA ASP A 59 -19.61 -2.02 3.95
C ASP A 59 -18.20 -2.15 3.35
N ALA A 60 -18.17 -2.13 2.02
CA ALA A 60 -16.99 -2.32 1.20
C ALA A 60 -17.12 -1.58 -0.13
N ILE A 61 -15.98 -1.29 -0.75
CA ILE A 61 -15.91 -0.72 -2.09
C ILE A 61 -15.30 -1.72 -3.07
N TYR A 62 -15.80 -1.71 -4.30
CA TYR A 62 -15.44 -2.64 -5.36
C TYR A 62 -15.09 -1.92 -6.66
N LYS A 63 -14.09 -2.41 -7.39
CA LYS A 63 -13.80 -1.99 -8.77
C LYS A 63 -13.17 -3.12 -9.58
N GLU A 64 -13.54 -3.20 -10.86
CA GLU A 64 -12.87 -4.06 -11.84
C GLU A 64 -11.90 -3.23 -12.70
N PHE A 65 -10.68 -3.74 -12.84
CA PHE A 65 -9.62 -3.20 -13.69
C PHE A 65 -9.39 -4.13 -14.88
N SER A 66 -9.24 -3.57 -16.08
CA SER A 66 -8.95 -4.32 -17.30
C SER A 66 -7.67 -3.79 -17.96
N PHE A 67 -6.70 -4.69 -18.18
CA PHE A 67 -5.39 -4.40 -18.76
C PHE A 67 -5.27 -4.99 -20.18
N LYS A 68 -4.15 -4.75 -20.89
CA LYS A 68 -3.96 -5.36 -22.22
C LYS A 68 -3.54 -6.82 -22.15
N THR A 69 -2.76 -7.20 -21.13
CA THR A 69 -2.19 -8.54 -20.98
C THR A 69 -2.13 -8.95 -19.51
N PHE A 70 -1.96 -10.24 -19.26
CA PHE A 70 -1.71 -10.76 -17.91
C PHE A 70 -0.47 -10.14 -17.27
N ASN A 71 0.63 -9.95 -18.02
CA ASN A 71 1.86 -9.36 -17.48
C ASN A 71 1.64 -7.92 -16.97
N GLN A 72 0.81 -7.13 -17.65
CA GLN A 72 0.44 -5.79 -17.15
C GLN A 72 -0.40 -5.88 -15.88
N ALA A 73 -1.42 -6.75 -15.87
CA ALA A 73 -2.27 -6.96 -14.70
C ALA A 73 -1.45 -7.40 -13.48
N PHE A 74 -0.58 -8.39 -13.64
CA PHE A 74 0.23 -8.91 -12.54
C PHE A 74 1.32 -7.92 -12.09
N GLY A 75 1.88 -7.13 -13.03
CA GLY A 75 2.78 -6.03 -12.68
C GLY A 75 2.10 -4.94 -11.84
N PHE A 76 0.84 -4.61 -12.16
CA PHE A 76 0.00 -3.74 -11.33
C PHE A 76 -0.27 -4.36 -9.95
N MET A 77 -0.71 -5.63 -9.90
CA MET A 77 -0.97 -6.36 -8.65
C MET A 77 0.25 -6.40 -7.74
N SER A 78 1.45 -6.62 -8.29
CA SER A 78 2.70 -6.65 -7.54
C SER A 78 2.99 -5.34 -6.81
N ARG A 79 2.71 -4.19 -7.45
CA ARG A 79 2.88 -2.86 -6.82
C ARG A 79 1.86 -2.61 -5.72
N VAL A 80 0.61 -3.05 -5.94
CA VAL A 80 -0.45 -3.01 -4.92
C VAL A 80 -0.07 -3.88 -3.70
N ALA A 81 0.46 -5.08 -3.92
CA ALA A 81 0.91 -5.97 -2.84
C ALA A 81 2.01 -5.34 -1.97
N LEU A 82 3.00 -4.69 -2.59
CA LEU A 82 4.07 -3.99 -1.84
C LEU A 82 3.51 -2.85 -0.98
N GLN A 83 2.52 -2.11 -1.48
CA GLN A 83 1.88 -1.05 -0.72
C GLN A 83 0.98 -1.61 0.38
N ALA A 84 0.27 -2.71 0.13
CA ALA A 84 -0.56 -3.40 1.10
C ALA A 84 0.27 -3.84 2.31
N GLU A 85 1.43 -4.45 2.08
CA GLU A 85 2.37 -4.83 3.14
C GLU A 85 2.87 -3.62 3.94
N LYS A 86 3.24 -2.53 3.26
CA LYS A 86 3.68 -1.30 3.93
C LYS A 86 2.59 -0.69 4.82
N MET A 87 1.33 -0.82 4.41
CA MET A 87 0.17 -0.31 5.14
C MET A 87 -0.37 -1.30 6.19
N ASN A 88 0.10 -2.55 6.16
CA ASN A 88 -0.54 -3.68 6.85
C ASN A 88 -2.07 -3.70 6.61
N HIS A 89 -2.46 -3.54 5.34
CA HIS A 89 -3.85 -3.50 4.91
C HIS A 89 -3.99 -4.14 3.55
N HIS A 90 -4.69 -5.27 3.48
CA HIS A 90 -4.68 -6.13 2.30
C HIS A 90 -6.01 -6.07 1.54
N PRO A 91 -5.98 -6.07 0.20
CA PRO A 91 -7.20 -6.16 -0.60
C PRO A 91 -7.74 -7.59 -0.63
N GLU A 92 -9.05 -7.71 -0.81
CA GLU A 92 -9.62 -8.91 -1.41
C GLU A 92 -9.60 -8.76 -2.93
N TRP A 93 -9.11 -9.75 -3.67
CA TRP A 93 -9.10 -9.65 -5.12
C TRP A 93 -9.28 -10.99 -5.84
N PHE A 94 -9.71 -10.88 -7.10
CA PHE A 94 -9.84 -11.99 -8.04
C PHE A 94 -9.21 -11.58 -9.36
N ASN A 95 -8.37 -12.45 -9.94
CA ASN A 95 -7.71 -12.17 -11.21
C ASN A 95 -7.94 -13.31 -12.20
N VAL A 96 -8.35 -12.94 -13.42
CA VAL A 96 -8.40 -13.82 -14.58
C VAL A 96 -7.76 -13.10 -15.76
N TYR A 97 -6.61 -13.59 -16.18
CA TYR A 97 -5.83 -13.02 -17.28
C TYR A 97 -5.60 -11.49 -17.08
N ASN A 98 -6.19 -10.67 -17.93
CA ASN A 98 -6.03 -9.22 -17.94
C ASN A 98 -7.04 -8.48 -17.05
N LYS A 99 -7.92 -9.18 -16.33
CA LYS A 99 -8.93 -8.57 -15.45
C LYS A 99 -8.57 -8.78 -13.99
N VAL A 100 -8.64 -7.71 -13.20
CA VAL A 100 -8.41 -7.74 -11.74
C VAL A 100 -9.59 -7.07 -11.06
N GLN A 101 -10.33 -7.85 -10.29
CA GLN A 101 -11.44 -7.38 -9.47
C GLN A 101 -10.94 -7.16 -8.06
N ILE A 102 -11.15 -5.98 -7.49
CA ILE A 102 -10.66 -5.61 -6.16
C ILE A 102 -11.83 -5.19 -5.30
N THR A 103 -11.93 -5.77 -4.10
CA THR A 103 -12.79 -5.29 -3.02
C THR A 103 -11.93 -4.84 -1.84
N LEU A 104 -12.27 -3.68 -1.26
CA LEU A 104 -11.60 -3.13 -0.08
C LEU A 104 -12.61 -2.95 1.06
N THR A 105 -12.25 -3.46 2.22
CA THR A 105 -12.92 -3.29 3.51
C THR A 105 -11.93 -3.58 4.63
N SER A 106 -12.16 -3.04 5.83
CA SER A 106 -11.33 -3.33 6.99
C SER A 106 -11.98 -4.41 7.86
N HIS A 107 -11.47 -5.64 7.75
CA HIS A 107 -12.01 -6.81 8.45
C HIS A 107 -12.00 -6.72 9.98
N ASP A 108 -11.00 -6.04 10.53
CA ASP A 108 -10.84 -5.84 11.98
C ASP A 108 -11.92 -4.93 12.59
N THR A 109 -12.51 -4.06 11.78
CA THR A 109 -13.54 -3.10 12.20
C THR A 109 -14.90 -3.34 11.54
N GLY A 110 -14.97 -4.26 10.58
CA GLY A 110 -16.21 -4.67 9.94
C GLY A 110 -16.77 -3.66 8.94
N GLY A 111 -15.93 -2.77 8.39
CA GLY A 111 -16.40 -1.76 7.42
C GLY A 111 -15.29 -0.89 6.83
N LEU A 112 -15.69 0.21 6.18
CA LEU A 112 -14.77 1.11 5.50
C LEU A 112 -14.06 2.04 6.48
N THR A 113 -12.74 2.08 6.38
CA THR A 113 -11.87 2.97 7.16
C THR A 113 -11.01 3.84 6.23
N LYS A 114 -10.19 4.72 6.84
CA LYS A 114 -9.23 5.54 6.09
C LYS A 114 -8.18 4.70 5.37
N ARG A 115 -7.88 3.48 5.85
CA ARG A 115 -6.95 2.56 5.19
C ARG A 115 -7.46 2.12 3.82
N ASP A 116 -8.75 1.78 3.73
CA ASP A 116 -9.40 1.40 2.47
C ASP A 116 -9.31 2.54 1.45
N VAL A 117 -9.61 3.77 1.88
CA VAL A 117 -9.55 4.96 1.02
C VAL A 117 -8.12 5.24 0.54
N LYS A 118 -7.13 5.12 1.43
CA LYS A 118 -5.72 5.33 1.09
C LYS A 118 -5.24 4.29 0.08
N LEU A 119 -5.61 3.02 0.27
CA LEU A 119 -5.23 1.94 -0.65
C LEU A 119 -5.95 2.09 -2.00
N ALA A 120 -7.24 2.44 -2.01
CA ALA A 120 -7.99 2.73 -3.24
C ALA A 120 -7.34 3.86 -4.06
N LYS A 121 -6.97 4.97 -3.40
CA LYS A 121 -6.27 6.09 -4.07
C LYS A 121 -4.91 5.68 -4.63
N PHE A 122 -4.18 4.82 -3.93
CA PHE A 122 -2.92 4.26 -4.44
C PHE A 122 -3.17 3.37 -5.66
N ILE A 123 -4.15 2.49 -5.60
CA ILE A 123 -4.55 1.62 -6.72
C ILE A 123 -4.89 2.45 -7.97
N GLU A 124 -5.68 3.53 -7.84
CA GLU A 124 -6.00 4.43 -8.96
C GLU A 124 -4.76 5.05 -9.60
N LYS A 125 -3.77 5.42 -8.78
CA LYS A 125 -2.51 5.97 -9.27
C LYS A 125 -1.73 4.93 -10.09
N GLU A 126 -1.67 3.69 -9.61
CA GLU A 126 -0.92 2.60 -10.25
C GLU A 126 -1.61 2.08 -11.52
N GLU A 127 -2.94 2.09 -11.57
CA GLU A 127 -3.73 1.84 -12.77
C GLU A 127 -3.35 2.84 -13.87
N ARG A 128 -3.40 4.14 -13.57
CA ARG A 128 -3.09 5.21 -14.52
C ARG A 128 -1.65 5.15 -15.03
N TYR A 129 -0.71 4.74 -14.17
CA TYR A 129 0.68 4.52 -14.58
C TYR A 129 0.81 3.35 -15.56
N SER A 130 0.05 2.27 -15.34
CA SER A 130 0.04 1.09 -16.21
C SER A 130 -0.55 1.39 -17.60
N VAL A 131 -1.50 2.33 -17.67
CA VAL A 131 -2.10 2.78 -18.95
C VAL A 131 -1.18 3.77 -19.68
N SER A 132 -0.52 4.68 -18.95
CA SER A 132 0.33 5.73 -19.56
C SER A 132 1.75 5.26 -19.94
N GLY A 133 2.25 4.18 -19.32
CA GLY A 133 3.56 3.58 -19.62
C GLY A 133 3.74 2.99 -21.04
N ILE A 134 2.75 3.14 -21.92
CA ILE A 134 2.80 2.70 -23.33
C ILE A 134 3.52 3.72 -24.24
N CYS A 135 3.83 4.94 -23.77
CA CYS A 135 4.44 5.99 -24.62
C CYS A 135 5.99 6.04 -24.62
N GLY A 136 6.72 4.93 -24.38
CA GLY A 136 8.18 5.06 -24.38
C GLY A 136 9.03 3.82 -24.19
N LYS A 137 8.85 2.78 -25.01
CA LYS A 137 9.96 1.89 -25.40
C LYS A 137 9.72 1.37 -26.81
N ASN A 138 10.25 2.09 -27.79
CA ASN A 138 10.58 1.51 -29.09
C ASN A 138 11.65 0.44 -28.83
N HIS A 139 11.25 -0.83 -28.81
CA HIS A 139 12.18 -1.92 -29.06
C HIS A 139 12.50 -1.87 -30.54
N THR A 140 13.50 -1.07 -30.92
CA THR A 140 14.24 -1.31 -32.15
C THR A 140 14.90 -2.67 -32.03
N GLU A 141 14.61 -3.52 -33.00
CA GLU A 141 15.34 -4.73 -33.31
C GLU A 141 16.85 -4.51 -33.16
N SER A 142 17.53 -5.42 -32.45
CA SER A 142 18.96 -5.62 -32.62
C SER A 142 19.17 -7.11 -32.77
N SER A 143 19.51 -7.45 -34.00
CA SER A 143 19.90 -8.77 -34.50
C SER A 143 20.85 -9.50 -33.56
N LEU A 144 20.50 -10.73 -33.22
CA LEU A 144 21.37 -11.92 -33.30
C LEU A 144 20.49 -13.13 -33.60
#